data_AF-A0A4R9VD01-F1
#
_entry.id   AF-A0A4R9VD01-F1
#
_cell.length_a   1.000
_cell.length_b   1.000
_cell.length_c   1.000
_cell.angle_alpha   90.00
_cell.angle_beta   90.00
_cell.angle_gamma   90.00
#
_symmetry.space_group_name_H-M   'P 1'
#
loop_
_entity.id
_entity.type
_entity.pdbx_description
1 polymer ?
#
loop_
_entity_poly.entity_id
_entity_poly.type
_entity_poly.pdbx_seq_one_letter_code
_entity_poly.pdbx_strand_id
1 'polypeptide(L)'
;AKKLFGIEPPRAPGAAVARNATLIWSGPDQFIVFSARQADGQFAKVSKAFAGIASLSDQSDGRCLIRIGGPRARQALAKFCSLDLDDKAFPLGAAATTS
;
A
#
# COMPACT_ATOMS: atom_id res chain seq x y z
N ALA A 1 12.65 -3.40 -5.67
CA ALA A 1 11.20 -3.14 -5.84
C ALA A 1 10.78 -2.90 -7.30
N LYS A 2 11.26 -1.84 -7.98
CA LYS A 2 10.88 -1.55 -9.39
C LYS A 2 11.00 -2.73 -10.36
N LYS A 3 12.11 -3.47 -10.32
CA LYS A 3 12.30 -4.66 -11.17
C LYS A 3 11.21 -5.73 -10.97
N LEU A 4 10.70 -5.88 -9.75
CA LEU A 4 9.73 -6.93 -9.39
C LEU A 4 8.28 -6.49 -9.61
N PHE A 5 7.94 -5.25 -9.23
CA PHE A 5 6.57 -4.73 -9.25
C PHE A 5 6.27 -3.78 -10.40
N GLY A 6 7.29 -3.39 -11.18
CA GLY A 6 7.16 -2.47 -12.31
C GLY A 6 7.09 -0.99 -11.93
N ILE A 7 7.13 -0.65 -10.63
CA ILE A 7 7.05 0.72 -10.13
C ILE A 7 8.00 0.92 -8.94
N GLU A 8 8.54 2.14 -8.78
CA GLU A 8 9.29 2.49 -7.58
C GLU A 8 8.36 2.63 -6.37
N PRO A 9 8.79 2.21 -5.17
CA PRO A 9 8.07 2.53 -3.95
C PRO A 9 8.07 4.04 -3.72
N PRO A 10 7.00 4.59 -3.13
CA PRO A 10 6.98 5.99 -2.71
C PRO A 10 8.06 6.24 -1.65
N ARG A 11 8.76 7.38 -1.75
CA ARG A 11 9.82 7.80 -0.79
C ARG A 11 9.31 8.65 0.37
N ALA A 12 8.03 9.03 0.32
CA ALA A 12 7.30 9.83 1.29
C ALA A 12 5.87 9.29 1.38
N PRO A 13 5.03 9.71 2.35
CA PRO A 13 3.65 9.26 2.47
C PRO A 13 2.90 9.30 1.13
N GLY A 14 2.36 8.15 0.72
CA GLY A 14 1.79 7.97 -0.61
C GLY A 14 1.67 6.50 -1.01
N ALA A 15 1.01 6.28 -2.14
CA ALA A 15 0.86 4.98 -2.78
C ALA A 15 1.32 5.04 -4.25
N ALA A 16 2.07 4.02 -4.66
CA ALA A 16 2.45 3.79 -6.05
C ALA A 16 1.66 2.59 -6.59
N VAL A 17 0.80 2.84 -7.57
CA VAL A 17 -0.09 1.82 -8.15
C VAL A 17 0.51 1.29 -9.46
N ALA A 18 0.83 0.00 -9.48
CA ALA A 18 1.21 -0.75 -10.67
C ALA A 18 0.07 -1.67 -11.13
N ARG A 19 0.25 -2.33 -12.28
CA ARG A 19 -0.77 -3.23 -12.86
C ARG A 19 -1.21 -4.35 -11.92
N ASN A 20 -0.26 -4.94 -11.18
CA ASN A 20 -0.50 -6.14 -10.37
C ASN A 20 -0.19 -5.95 -8.88
N ALA A 21 0.22 -4.75 -8.48
CA ALA A 21 0.60 -4.46 -7.10
C ALA A 21 0.41 -2.97 -6.77
N THR A 22 0.11 -2.68 -5.51
CA THR A 22 0.14 -1.33 -4.94
C THR A 22 1.16 -1.30 -3.82
N LEU A 23 2.08 -0.35 -3.87
CA LEU A 23 3.11 -0.14 -2.85
C LEU A 23 2.70 1.08 -2.03
N ILE A 24 2.49 0.91 -0.72
CA ILE A 24 2.05 1.96 0.19
C ILE A 24 3.19 2.30 1.15
N TRP A 25 3.57 3.58 1.24
CA TRP A 25 4.57 4.04 2.20
C TRP A 25 4.13 3.74 3.64
N SER A 26 5.03 3.18 4.46
CA SER A 26 4.75 2.90 5.87
C SER A 26 5.83 3.42 6.83
N GLY A 27 6.85 4.10 6.31
CA GLY A 27 7.95 4.66 7.10
C GLY A 27 9.18 4.92 6.21
N PRO A 28 10.22 5.60 6.74
CA PRO A 28 11.51 5.68 6.07
C PRO A 28 12.03 4.28 5.70
N ASP A 29 12.36 4.07 4.43
CA ASP A 29 12.80 2.78 3.87
C ASP A 29 11.82 1.61 4.05
N GLN A 30 10.54 1.90 4.29
CA GLN A 30 9.50 0.90 4.55
C GLN A 30 8.26 1.12 3.68
N PHE A 31 7.75 0.04 3.12
CA PHE A 31 6.48 0.04 2.38
C PHE A 31 5.77 -1.31 2.51
N ILE A 32 4.45 -1.27 2.38
CA ILE A 32 3.58 -2.44 2.31
C ILE A 32 3.24 -2.71 0.85
N VAL A 33 3.23 -3.98 0.45
CA VAL A 33 2.80 -4.41 -0.88
C VAL A 33 1.45 -5.08 -0.80
N PHE A 34 0.48 -4.55 -1.52
CA PHE A 34 -0.79 -5.22 -1.81
C PHE A 34 -0.73 -5.78 -3.22
N SER A 35 -1.03 -7.06 -3.38
CA SER A 35 -1.17 -7.71 -4.69
C SER A 35 -2.25 -8.78 -4.60
N ALA A 36 -2.86 -9.12 -5.74
CA ALA A 36 -3.76 -10.27 -5.79
C ALA A 36 -3.02 -11.53 -5.31
N ARG A 37 -3.68 -12.34 -4.49
CA ARG A 37 -3.16 -13.64 -4.07
C ARG A 37 -2.96 -14.48 -5.32
N GLN A 38 -1.72 -14.91 -5.55
CA GLN A 38 -1.41 -15.88 -6.60
C GLN A 38 -1.28 -17.29 -6.01
N ALA A 39 -1.13 -18.27 -6.89
CA ALA A 39 -0.83 -19.66 -6.51
C ALA A 39 0.40 -19.75 -5.60
N ASP A 40 0.56 -20.90 -4.95
CA ASP A 40 1.55 -21.15 -3.91
C ASP A 40 2.97 -20.66 -4.28
N GLY A 41 3.66 -20.09 -3.28
CA GLY A 41 5.06 -19.65 -3.40
C GLY A 41 5.26 -18.19 -3.86
N GLN A 42 4.22 -17.37 -3.95
CA GLN A 42 4.36 -15.93 -4.23
C GLN A 42 5.31 -15.24 -3.24
N PHE A 43 5.07 -15.41 -1.93
CA PHE A 43 5.93 -14.81 -0.90
C PHE A 43 7.39 -15.29 -1.03
N ALA A 44 7.61 -16.60 -1.25
CA ALA A 44 8.95 -17.15 -1.42
C ALA A 44 9.72 -16.52 -2.61
N LYS A 45 9.04 -16.26 -3.73
CA LYS A 45 9.62 -15.55 -4.89
C LYS A 45 10.02 -14.12 -4.53
N VAL A 46 9.16 -13.41 -3.79
CA VAL A 46 9.45 -12.04 -3.32
C VAL A 46 10.64 -12.06 -2.36
N SER A 47 10.63 -12.95 -1.36
CA SER A 47 11.74 -13.12 -0.40
C SER A 47 13.08 -13.38 -1.08
N LYS A 48 13.09 -14.24 -2.13
CA LYS A 48 14.31 -14.47 -2.92
C LYS A 48 14.80 -13.20 -3.62
N ALA A 49 13.90 -12.37 -4.13
CA ALA A 49 14.27 -11.13 -4.84
C ALA A 49 14.82 -10.04 -3.92
N PHE A 50 14.56 -10.12 -2.61
CA PHE A 50 15.01 -9.16 -1.60
C PHE A 50 16.04 -9.73 -0.61
N ALA A 51 16.52 -10.96 -0.84
CA ALA A 51 17.50 -11.61 0.02
C ALA A 51 18.76 -10.74 0.19
N GLY A 52 19.15 -10.50 1.45
CA GLY A 52 20.35 -9.71 1.79
C GLY A 52 20.20 -8.19 1.69
N ILE A 53 19.03 -7.67 1.27
CA ILE A 53 18.81 -6.22 1.10
C ILE A 53 17.61 -5.67 1.85
N ALA A 54 16.68 -6.52 2.31
CA ALA A 54 15.53 -6.09 3.12
C ALA A 54 15.05 -7.20 4.06
N SER A 55 14.36 -6.79 5.12
CA SER A 55 13.55 -7.69 5.96
C SER A 55 12.12 -7.76 5.41
N LEU A 56 11.55 -8.96 5.36
CA LEU A 56 10.21 -9.21 4.81
C LEU A 56 9.37 -10.00 5.80
N SER A 57 8.11 -9.61 5.92
CA SER A 57 7.09 -10.35 6.66
C SER A 57 5.85 -10.52 5.80
N ASP A 58 5.28 -11.72 5.84
CA ASP A 58 3.94 -11.93 5.28
C ASP A 58 2.92 -11.38 6.28
N GLN A 59 1.95 -10.64 5.76
CA GLN A 59 0.89 -9.97 6.52
C GLN A 59 -0.48 -10.23 5.90
N SER A 60 -0.61 -11.22 5.01
CA SER A 60 -1.86 -11.51 4.30
C SER A 60 -3.02 -11.83 5.23
N ASP A 61 -2.74 -12.53 6.33
CA ASP A 61 -3.78 -13.00 7.27
C ASP A 61 -4.06 -11.99 8.39
N GLY A 62 -3.25 -10.94 8.51
CA GLY A 62 -3.37 -9.92 9.57
C GLY A 62 -4.16 -8.67 9.16
N ARG A 63 -4.58 -8.55 7.89
CA ARG A 63 -5.25 -7.35 7.37
C ARG A 63 -6.35 -7.69 6.38
N CYS A 64 -7.44 -6.93 6.43
CA CYS A 64 -8.50 -6.94 5.42
C CYS A 64 -8.43 -5.67 4.56
N LEU A 65 -8.69 -5.79 3.26
CA LEU A 65 -8.78 -4.66 2.34
C LEU A 65 -10.25 -4.33 2.07
N ILE A 66 -10.67 -3.11 2.45
CA ILE A 66 -12.02 -2.59 2.21
C ILE A 66 -11.92 -1.45 1.19
N ARG A 67 -12.66 -1.56 0.08
CA ARG A 67 -12.75 -0.51 -0.93
C ARG A 67 -14.03 0.30 -0.74
N ILE A 68 -13.89 1.59 -0.44
CA ILE A 68 -14.99 2.54 -0.27
C ILE A 68 -14.98 3.50 -1.46
N GLY A 69 -16.14 3.76 -2.07
CA GLY A 69 -16.25 4.63 -3.22
C GLY A 69 -17.64 5.28 -3.33
N GLY A 70 -17.74 6.26 -4.22
CA GLY A 70 -18.96 7.03 -4.48
C GLY A 70 -18.92 8.45 -3.92
N PRO A 71 -19.93 9.29 -4.26
CA PRO A 71 -19.89 10.74 -4.00
C PRO A 71 -19.77 11.13 -2.52
N ARG A 72 -20.18 10.25 -1.60
CA ARG A 72 -20.16 10.48 -0.15
C ARG A 72 -19.05 9.73 0.59
N ALA A 73 -18.10 9.09 -0.11
CA ALA A 73 -17.03 8.31 0.52
C ALA A 73 -16.21 9.15 1.52
N ARG A 74 -15.82 10.37 1.12
CA ARG A 74 -15.09 11.32 2.00
C ARG A 74 -15.87 11.64 3.28
N GLN A 75 -17.16 11.97 3.14
CA GLN A 75 -18.04 12.29 4.27
C GLN A 75 -18.24 11.09 5.21
N ALA A 76 -18.26 9.87 4.68
CA ALA A 76 -18.36 8.66 5.49
C ALA A 76 -17.07 8.40 6.27
N LEU A 77 -15.90 8.53 5.62
CA LEU A 77 -14.59 8.35 6.24
C LEU A 77 -14.30 9.40 7.32
N ALA A 78 -14.68 10.66 7.09
CA ALA A 78 -14.48 11.76 8.04
C ALA A 78 -15.20 11.55 9.39
N LYS A 79 -16.15 10.62 9.50
CA LYS A 79 -16.77 10.25 10.77
C LYS A 79 -15.86 9.44 11.69
N PHE A 80 -14.84 8.79 11.12
CA PHE A 80 -13.97 7.83 11.82
C PHE A 80 -12.48 8.12 11.65
N CYS A 81 -12.12 9.08 10.79
CA CYS A 81 -10.74 9.41 10.46
C CYS A 81 -10.48 10.90 10.69
N SER A 82 -9.40 11.23 11.39
CA SER A 82 -8.98 12.60 11.71
C SER A 82 -8.14 13.27 10.62
N LEU A 83 -7.79 12.54 9.55
CA LEU A 83 -7.06 13.11 8.43
C LEU A 83 -7.91 14.15 7.71
N ASP A 84 -7.25 15.20 7.22
CA ASP A 84 -7.84 16.09 6.23
C ASP A 84 -7.94 15.34 4.89
N LEU A 85 -9.17 15.00 4.50
CA LEU A 85 -9.47 14.28 3.26
C LEU A 85 -9.89 15.22 2.11
N ASP A 86 -9.68 16.53 2.24
CA ASP A 86 -9.82 17.47 1.12
C ASP A 86 -8.85 17.13 -0.01
N ASP A 87 -9.26 17.33 -1.26
CA ASP A 87 -8.46 16.92 -2.42
C ASP A 87 -7.11 17.65 -2.51
N LYS A 88 -6.98 18.83 -1.86
CA LYS A 88 -5.69 19.55 -1.78
C LYS A 88 -4.74 18.96 -0.75
N ALA A 89 -5.27 18.43 0.37
CA ALA A 89 -4.48 17.84 1.44
C ALA A 89 -4.20 16.34 1.20
N PHE A 90 -5.17 15.62 0.63
CA PHE A 90 -5.13 14.19 0.35
C PHE A 90 -5.48 13.90 -1.12
N PRO A 91 -4.60 14.29 -2.06
CA PRO A 91 -4.84 14.11 -3.49
C PRO A 91 -4.85 12.62 -3.90
N LEU A 92 -5.24 12.34 -5.14
CA LEU A 92 -5.12 10.99 -5.71
C LEU A 92 -3.68 10.46 -5.57
N GLY A 93 -3.56 9.24 -5.07
CA GLY A 93 -2.27 8.60 -4.78
C GLY A 93 -1.69 8.92 -3.40
N ALA A 94 -2.32 9.81 -2.62
CA ALA A 94 -1.98 9.97 -1.21
C ALA A 94 -2.33 8.70 -0.42
N ALA A 95 -1.49 8.40 0.57
CA ALA A 95 -1.73 7.35 1.55
C ALA A 95 -1.04 7.73 2.86
N ALA A 96 -1.71 7.43 3.96
CA ALA A 96 -1.20 7.72 5.30
C ALA A 96 -1.65 6.62 6.27
N THR A 97 -0.85 6.38 7.30
CA THR A 97 -1.26 5.59 8.45
C THR A 97 -2.16 6.45 9.34
N THR A 98 -3.33 5.96 9.69
CA THR A 98 -4.32 6.63 10.54
C THR A 98 -4.94 5.64 11.53
N SER A 99 -5.69 6.16 12.51
CA SER A 99 -6.50 5.40 13.47
C SER A 99 -7.75 4.80 12.84
#